data_AF-A0A3C0V6M5-F1
#
_entry.id   AF-A0A3C0V6M5-F1
#
_cell.length_a   1.000
_cell.length_b   1.000
_cell.length_c   1.000
_cell.angle_alpha   90.00
_cell.angle_beta   90.00
_cell.angle_gamma   90.00
#
_symmetry.space_group_name_H-M   'P 1'
#
loop_
_entity.id
_entity.type
_entity.pdbx_description
1 polymer ?
#
loop_
_entity_poly.entity_id
_entity_poly.type
_entity_poly.pdbx_seq_one_letter_code
_entity_poly.pdbx_strand_id
1 'polypeptide(L)'
;MVESIHITFKRKFLAGLIVTVPAVITIFVLAGIFRFVDGILGPFFDFFLGERIAGLGFITAVVIIFLIGIVSTNVFGKRILGLVDRIFLKIPVFKSIYNAIKQLVDAFSPDDKSSFKKFVIVEYPRQGAYAFGFLTKECTVHSGKETRLKAVYIPTNNLYLGEIVLLGEESITYTDISIEDGIKIILSGGIAAPSSIVATQGETR
;
A
#
# COMPACT_ATOMS: atom_id res chain seq x y z
N MET A 1 -42.47 6.41 -29.53
CA MET A 1 -41.33 5.87 -30.33
C MET A 1 -40.04 6.66 -30.10
N VAL A 2 -40.04 7.98 -30.26
CA VAL A 2 -38.87 8.87 -30.03
C VAL A 2 -38.29 8.75 -28.61
N GLU A 3 -39.16 8.65 -27.60
CA GLU A 3 -38.76 8.55 -26.19
C GLU A 3 -37.99 7.23 -25.88
N SER A 4 -38.39 6.13 -26.51
CA SER A 4 -37.72 4.82 -26.39
C SER A 4 -36.34 4.80 -27.07
N ILE A 5 -36.20 5.49 -28.21
CA ILE A 5 -34.91 5.66 -28.90
C ILE A 5 -33.95 6.48 -28.04
N HIS A 6 -34.43 7.55 -27.41
CA HIS A 6 -33.63 8.40 -26.54
C HIS A 6 -33.13 7.66 -25.28
N ILE A 7 -33.99 6.84 -24.66
CA ILE A 7 -33.62 5.99 -23.52
C ILE A 7 -32.58 4.94 -23.93
N THR A 8 -32.75 4.31 -25.09
CA THR A 8 -31.82 3.28 -25.60
C THR A 8 -30.46 3.89 -25.93
N PHE A 9 -30.43 5.07 -26.54
CA PHE A 9 -29.18 5.80 -26.83
C PHE A 9 -28.46 6.20 -25.55
N LYS A 10 -29.16 6.83 -24.59
CA LYS A 10 -28.59 7.20 -23.29
C LYS A 10 -28.00 5.99 -22.58
N ARG A 11 -28.73 4.86 -22.51
CA ARG A 11 -28.25 3.64 -21.86
C ARG A 11 -26.98 3.09 -22.51
N LYS A 12 -26.91 3.05 -23.84
CA LYS A 12 -25.73 2.58 -24.58
C LYS A 12 -24.54 3.53 -24.41
N PHE A 13 -24.78 4.84 -24.45
CA PHE A 13 -23.75 5.85 -24.23
C PHE A 13 -23.20 5.78 -22.79
N LEU A 14 -24.06 5.69 -21.78
CA LEU A 14 -23.65 5.52 -20.38
C LEU A 14 -22.85 4.23 -20.18
N ALA A 15 -23.29 3.11 -20.77
CA ALA A 15 -22.56 1.86 -20.71
C ALA A 15 -21.16 1.98 -21.35
N GLY A 16 -21.07 2.59 -22.52
CA GLY A 16 -19.80 2.88 -23.17
C GLY A 16 -18.89 3.76 -22.31
N LEU A 17 -19.45 4.83 -21.72
CA LEU A 17 -18.71 5.73 -20.84
C LEU A 17 -18.16 4.99 -19.60
N ILE A 18 -18.99 4.20 -18.92
CA ILE A 18 -18.58 3.44 -17.73
C ILE A 18 -17.43 2.48 -18.05
N VAL A 19 -17.42 1.87 -19.23
CA VAL A 19 -16.35 0.94 -19.65
C VAL A 19 -15.08 1.70 -20.08
N THR A 20 -15.22 2.82 -20.80
CA THR A 20 -14.07 3.55 -21.36
C THR A 20 -13.37 4.44 -20.33
N VAL A 21 -14.10 5.03 -19.38
CA VAL A 21 -13.55 5.98 -18.39
C VAL A 21 -12.39 5.37 -17.59
N PRO A 22 -12.50 4.17 -16.99
CA PRO A 22 -11.39 3.57 -16.25
C PRO A 22 -10.13 3.40 -17.13
N ALA A 23 -10.29 2.90 -18.36
CA ALA A 23 -9.17 2.70 -19.27
C ALA A 23 -8.46 4.01 -19.64
N VAL A 24 -9.23 5.06 -19.96
CA VAL A 24 -8.67 6.39 -20.28
C VAL A 24 -7.96 6.98 -19.07
N ILE A 25 -8.54 6.87 -17.86
CA ILE A 25 -7.90 7.34 -16.62
C ILE A 25 -6.59 6.58 -16.40
N THR A 26 -6.56 5.25 -16.56
CA THR A 26 -5.33 4.46 -16.41
C THR A 26 -4.25 4.93 -17.36
N ILE A 27 -4.56 5.07 -18.66
CA ILE A 27 -3.59 5.55 -19.67
C ILE A 27 -3.10 6.96 -19.32
N PHE A 28 -4.01 7.85 -18.92
CA PHE A 28 -3.68 9.22 -18.55
C PHE A 28 -2.72 9.27 -17.35
N VAL A 29 -3.00 8.50 -16.30
CA VAL A 29 -2.15 8.42 -15.10
C VAL A 29 -0.78 7.85 -15.44
N LEU A 30 -0.72 6.73 -16.18
CA LEU A 30 0.55 6.11 -16.58
C LEU A 30 1.39 7.06 -17.45
N ALA A 31 0.77 7.72 -18.43
CA ALA A 31 1.45 8.72 -19.26
C ALA A 31 1.88 9.95 -18.45
N GLY A 32 1.14 10.31 -17.41
CA GLY A 32 1.50 11.38 -16.47
C GLY A 32 2.75 11.03 -15.67
N ILE A 33 2.80 9.84 -15.07
CA ILE A 33 3.96 9.32 -14.34
C ILE A 33 5.18 9.25 -15.25
N PHE A 34 5.03 8.68 -16.44
CA PHE A 34 6.12 8.58 -17.41
C PHE A 34 6.70 9.97 -17.73
N ARG A 35 5.85 10.93 -18.08
CA ARG A 35 6.28 12.30 -18.41
C ARG A 35 6.90 13.03 -17.22
N PHE A 36 6.39 12.81 -16.01
CA PHE A 36 6.95 13.38 -14.79
C PHE A 36 8.37 12.87 -14.53
N VAL A 37 8.56 11.55 -14.54
CA VAL A 37 9.87 10.93 -14.31
C VAL A 37 10.86 11.30 -15.42
N ASP A 38 10.44 11.19 -16.67
CA ASP A 38 11.27 11.56 -17.84
C ASP A 38 11.62 13.05 -17.83
N GLY A 39 10.72 13.91 -17.33
CA GLY A 39 10.97 15.34 -17.17
C GLY A 39 12.01 15.70 -16.10
N ILE A 40 12.26 14.83 -15.13
CA ILE A 40 13.29 15.06 -14.09
C ILE A 40 14.69 14.73 -14.62
N LEU A 41 14.85 13.55 -15.23
CA LEU A 41 16.17 13.05 -15.67
C LEU A 41 16.47 13.33 -17.15
N GLY A 42 15.47 13.51 -18.00
CA GLY A 42 15.63 13.80 -19.42
C GLY A 42 16.49 15.04 -19.70
N PRO A 43 16.30 16.19 -19.02
CA PRO A 43 17.09 17.40 -19.26
C PRO A 43 18.60 17.22 -19.06
N PHE A 44 19.01 16.29 -18.20
CA PHE A 44 20.42 15.93 -18.05
C PHE A 44 20.97 15.34 -19.36
N PHE A 45 20.25 14.40 -19.97
CA PHE A 45 20.65 13.80 -21.24
C PHE A 45 20.53 14.77 -22.42
N ASP A 46 19.50 15.62 -22.45
CA ASP A 46 19.33 16.66 -23.48
C ASP A 46 20.57 17.58 -23.51
N PHE A 47 21.12 17.92 -22.35
CA PHE A 47 22.35 18.73 -22.24
C PHE A 47 23.60 18.01 -22.77
N PHE A 48 23.76 16.70 -22.48
CA PHE A 48 24.94 15.94 -22.89
C PHE A 48 24.89 15.44 -24.34
N LEU A 49 23.71 15.06 -24.84
CA LEU A 49 23.51 14.47 -26.17
C LEU A 49 23.07 15.50 -27.22
N GLY A 50 22.60 16.68 -26.80
CA GLY A 50 22.16 17.75 -27.70
C GLY A 50 20.80 17.52 -28.35
N GLU A 51 20.19 16.35 -28.16
CA GLU A 51 18.86 16.02 -28.65
C GLU A 51 18.00 15.37 -27.56
N ARG A 52 16.69 15.67 -27.59
CA ARG A 52 15.74 15.13 -26.62
C ARG A 52 15.25 13.76 -27.05
N ILE A 53 15.73 12.73 -26.35
CA ILE A 53 15.28 11.34 -26.52
C ILE A 53 14.22 11.03 -25.47
N ALA A 54 12.95 11.02 -25.90
CA ALA A 54 11.83 10.72 -25.01
C ALA A 54 11.97 9.33 -24.37
N GLY A 55 11.84 9.24 -23.05
CA GLY A 55 11.90 7.98 -22.29
C GLY A 55 13.28 7.60 -21.78
N LEU A 56 14.35 8.29 -22.18
CA LEU A 56 15.69 8.02 -21.67
C LEU A 56 15.81 8.37 -20.17
N GLY A 57 15.14 9.43 -19.73
CA GLY A 57 15.05 9.78 -18.31
C GLY A 57 14.28 8.72 -17.52
N PHE A 58 13.17 8.22 -18.07
CA PHE A 58 12.40 7.13 -17.45
C PHE A 58 13.22 5.84 -17.31
N ILE A 59 13.89 5.39 -18.38
CA ILE A 59 14.75 4.20 -18.36
C ILE A 59 15.87 4.37 -17.32
N THR A 60 16.51 5.54 -17.30
CA THR A 60 17.56 5.84 -16.33
C THR A 60 17.05 5.78 -14.89
N ALA A 61 15.85 6.31 -14.61
CA ALA A 61 15.24 6.20 -13.29
C ALA A 61 15.04 4.74 -12.87
N VAL A 62 14.52 3.90 -13.77
CA VAL A 62 14.33 2.46 -13.52
C VAL A 62 15.67 1.79 -13.21
N VAL A 63 16.72 2.07 -13.99
CA VAL A 63 18.06 1.53 -13.75
C VAL A 63 18.61 1.98 -12.40
N ILE A 64 18.48 3.26 -12.05
CA ILE A 64 18.93 3.78 -10.75
C ILE A 64 18.19 3.09 -9.59
N ILE A 65 16.87 2.96 -9.67
CA ILE A 65 16.06 2.29 -8.65
C ILE A 65 16.49 0.82 -8.50
N PHE A 66 16.70 0.13 -9.61
CA PHE A 66 17.17 -1.25 -9.60
C PHE A 66 18.56 -1.39 -8.97
N LEU A 67 19.51 -0.51 -9.32
CA LEU A 67 20.84 -0.48 -8.72
C LEU A 67 20.79 -0.17 -7.21
N ILE A 68 19.94 0.76 -6.79
CA ILE A 68 19.70 1.05 -5.36
C ILE A 68 19.17 -0.21 -4.67
N GLY A 69 18.25 -0.94 -5.30
CA GLY A 69 17.73 -2.22 -4.79
C GLY A 69 18.82 -3.28 -4.64
N ILE A 70 19.69 -3.44 -5.64
CA ILE A 70 20.83 -4.37 -5.52
C ILE A 70 21.73 -3.97 -4.34
N VAL A 71 22.06 -2.69 -4.23
CA VAL A 71 22.90 -2.18 -3.13
C VAL A 71 22.22 -2.42 -1.78
N SER A 72 20.91 -2.19 -1.67
CA SER A 72 20.16 -2.32 -0.41
C SER A 72 20.14 -3.73 0.16
N THR A 73 20.25 -4.76 -0.69
CA THR A 73 20.28 -6.17 -0.25
C THR A 73 21.61 -6.57 0.38
N ASN A 74 22.71 -5.87 0.08
CA ASN A 74 24.04 -6.15 0.59
C ASN A 74 24.34 -5.44 1.92
N VAL A 75 25.15 -6.07 2.78
CA VAL A 75 25.52 -5.52 4.11
C VAL A 75 26.16 -4.13 4.01
N PHE A 76 26.99 -3.90 3.00
CA PHE A 76 27.61 -2.61 2.75
C PHE A 76 26.59 -1.54 2.34
N GLY A 77 25.63 -1.88 1.48
CA GLY A 77 24.60 -0.94 1.08
C GLY A 77 23.61 -0.61 2.20
N LYS A 78 23.27 -1.57 3.06
CA LYS A 78 22.51 -1.29 4.30
C LYS A 78 23.20 -0.24 5.18
N ARG A 79 24.54 -0.27 5.27
CA ARG A 79 25.30 0.77 6.01
C ARG A 79 25.26 2.13 5.33
N ILE A 80 25.36 2.19 4.00
CA ILE A 80 25.26 3.44 3.23
C ILE A 80 23.86 4.03 3.37
N LEU A 81 22.81 3.24 3.19
CA LEU A 81 21.43 3.70 3.35
C LEU A 81 21.19 4.23 4.77
N GLY A 82 21.66 3.52 5.80
CA GLY A 82 21.57 4.00 7.18
C GLY A 82 22.39 5.26 7.49
N LEU A 83 23.37 5.63 6.66
CA LEU A 83 24.07 6.92 6.73
C LEU A 83 23.24 8.02 6.08
N VAL A 84 22.68 7.74 4.91
CA VAL A 84 21.78 8.66 4.18
C VAL A 84 20.57 9.00 5.05
N ASP A 85 19.92 8.00 5.65
CA ASP A 85 18.79 8.20 6.57
C ASP A 85 19.20 9.12 7.73
N ARG A 86 20.37 8.88 8.34
CA ARG A 86 20.89 9.74 9.42
C ARG A 86 21.15 11.17 8.97
N ILE A 87 21.53 11.41 7.71
CA ILE A 87 21.71 12.76 7.17
C ILE A 87 20.35 13.45 7.05
N PHE A 88 19.35 12.79 6.45
CA PHE A 88 18.00 13.36 6.33
C PHE A 88 17.37 13.66 7.70
N LEU A 89 17.58 12.78 8.68
CA LEU A 89 17.08 12.96 10.05
C LEU A 89 17.75 14.10 10.83
N LYS A 90 18.90 14.61 10.38
CA LYS A 90 19.57 15.76 10.99
C LYS A 90 19.01 17.10 10.53
N ILE A 91 18.28 17.14 9.41
CA ILE A 91 17.72 18.40 8.90
C ILE A 91 16.34 18.62 9.53
N PRO A 92 16.16 19.59 10.43
CA PRO A 92 14.98 19.67 11.32
C PRO A 92 13.63 19.72 10.57
N VAL A 93 13.59 20.38 9.41
CA VAL A 93 12.38 20.52 8.60
C VAL A 93 12.07 19.23 7.82
N PHE A 94 13.09 18.61 7.21
CA PHE A 94 12.90 17.39 6.43
C PHE A 94 12.70 16.15 7.30
N LYS A 95 13.20 16.16 8.55
CA LYS A 95 13.10 15.03 9.48
C LYS A 95 11.66 14.55 9.66
N SER A 96 10.72 15.46 9.92
CA SER A 96 9.32 15.09 10.20
C SER A 96 8.63 14.51 8.96
N ILE A 97 8.84 15.13 7.79
CA ILE A 97 8.27 14.69 6.52
C ILE A 97 8.87 13.34 6.11
N TYR A 98 10.21 13.23 6.17
CA TYR A 98 10.93 12.01 5.84
C TYR A 98 10.51 10.86 6.75
N ASN A 99 10.39 11.09 8.07
CA ASN A 99 9.90 10.07 9.00
C ASN A 99 8.48 9.62 8.68
N ALA A 100 7.56 10.54 8.39
CA ALA A 100 6.18 10.19 8.04
C ALA A 100 6.13 9.33 6.77
N ILE A 101 6.86 9.72 5.72
CA ILE A 101 6.94 8.95 4.48
C ILE A 101 7.59 7.58 4.72
N LYS A 102 8.70 7.55 5.47
CA LYS A 102 9.46 6.34 5.78
C LYS A 102 8.60 5.34 6.56
N GLN A 103 7.89 5.81 7.58
CA GLN A 103 6.95 4.98 8.34
C GLN A 103 5.84 4.42 7.48
N LEU A 104 5.28 5.22 6.56
CA LEU A 104 4.27 4.73 5.61
C LEU A 104 4.84 3.64 4.71
N VAL A 105 6.00 3.88 4.10
CA VAL A 105 6.65 2.89 3.21
C VAL A 105 7.00 1.61 3.97
N ASP A 106 7.56 1.74 5.17
CA ASP A 106 7.97 0.61 6.00
C ASP A 106 6.75 -0.20 6.48
N ALA A 107 5.62 0.46 6.78
CA ALA A 107 4.37 -0.22 7.16
C ALA A 107 3.81 -1.13 6.06
N PHE A 108 4.10 -0.84 4.79
CA PHE A 108 3.69 -1.65 3.63
C PHE A 108 4.81 -2.56 3.10
N SER A 109 6.01 -2.54 3.72
CA SER A 109 7.13 -3.36 3.27
C SER A 109 6.99 -4.81 3.75
N PRO A 110 7.02 -5.82 2.86
CA PRO A 110 6.88 -7.23 3.25
C PRO A 110 7.96 -7.72 4.21
N ASP A 111 9.15 -7.11 4.17
CA ASP A 111 10.36 -7.58 4.86
C ASP A 111 10.63 -6.87 6.20
N ASP A 112 9.85 -5.86 6.57
CA ASP A 112 10.08 -5.15 7.84
C ASP A 112 9.34 -5.81 9.01
N LYS A 113 9.98 -5.87 10.18
CA LYS A 113 9.38 -6.40 11.42
C LYS A 113 8.23 -5.52 11.93
N SER A 114 8.07 -4.32 11.35
CA SER A 114 7.09 -3.29 11.73
C SER A 114 5.91 -3.13 10.76
N SER A 115 5.84 -3.94 9.69
CA SER A 115 4.82 -3.85 8.65
C SER A 115 3.52 -4.59 9.00
N PHE A 116 2.45 -4.31 8.24
CA PHE A 116 1.25 -5.15 8.24
C PHE A 116 1.66 -6.59 7.97
N LYS A 117 1.47 -7.48 8.94
CA LYS A 117 1.94 -8.86 8.87
C LYS A 117 0.94 -9.76 8.17
N LYS A 118 -0.34 -9.60 8.51
CA LYS A 118 -1.43 -10.47 8.06
C LYS A 118 -2.75 -9.71 7.98
N PHE A 119 -3.58 -10.08 7.02
CA PHE A 119 -5.01 -9.74 7.04
C PHE A 119 -5.75 -10.77 7.89
N VAL A 120 -6.53 -10.30 8.85
CA VAL A 120 -7.15 -11.12 9.89
C VAL A 120 -8.61 -10.76 10.08
N ILE A 121 -9.37 -11.69 10.66
CA ILE A 121 -10.72 -11.46 11.14
C ILE A 121 -10.67 -11.46 12.66
N VAL A 122 -11.32 -10.47 13.27
CA VAL A 122 -11.40 -10.33 14.74
C VAL A 122 -12.84 -10.09 15.16
N GLU A 123 -13.20 -10.58 16.34
CA GLU A 123 -14.51 -10.33 16.92
C GLU A 123 -14.51 -8.94 17.59
N TYR A 124 -15.16 -7.96 16.95
CA TYR A 124 -15.16 -6.56 17.35
C TYR A 124 -16.37 -5.81 16.73
N PRO A 125 -17.01 -4.85 17.44
CA PRO A 125 -16.71 -4.39 18.80
C PRO A 125 -17.37 -5.22 19.91
N ARG A 126 -18.17 -6.24 19.56
CA ARG A 126 -18.90 -7.08 20.52
C ARG A 126 -18.97 -8.52 20.04
N GLN A 127 -19.28 -9.42 20.97
CA GLN A 127 -19.49 -10.83 20.67
C GLN A 127 -20.55 -11.04 19.56
N GLY A 128 -20.25 -11.90 18.59
CA GLY A 128 -21.01 -12.18 17.39
C GLY A 128 -20.82 -11.18 16.24
N ALA A 129 -20.05 -10.09 16.44
CA ALA A 129 -19.72 -9.14 15.39
C ALA A 129 -18.26 -9.29 14.97
N TYR A 130 -18.00 -9.45 13.68
CA TYR A 130 -16.66 -9.66 13.15
C TYR A 130 -16.24 -8.50 12.25
N ALA A 131 -14.96 -8.14 12.34
CA ALA A 131 -14.33 -7.09 11.56
C ALA A 131 -13.10 -7.63 10.85
N PHE A 132 -12.86 -7.11 9.65
CA PHE A 132 -11.57 -7.25 8.97
C PHE A 132 -10.56 -6.31 9.60
N GLY A 133 -9.33 -6.79 9.76
CA GLY A 133 -8.23 -5.99 10.28
C GLY A 133 -6.88 -6.43 9.74
N PHE A 134 -5.89 -5.59 9.97
CA PHE A 134 -4.50 -5.89 9.68
C PHE A 134 -3.76 -6.09 10.99
N LEU A 135 -3.19 -7.28 11.18
CA LEU A 135 -2.24 -7.54 12.26
C LEU A 135 -0.99 -6.71 12.00
N THR A 136 -0.69 -5.73 12.86
CA THR A 136 0.43 -4.80 12.66
C THR A 136 1.61 -5.17 13.54
N LYS A 137 1.36 -5.56 14.79
CA LYS A 137 2.44 -5.73 15.77
C LYS A 137 2.07 -6.73 16.85
N GLU A 138 3.08 -7.42 17.35
CA GLU A 138 2.99 -8.17 18.60
C GLU A 138 3.61 -7.32 19.70
N CYS A 139 2.91 -7.18 20.82
CA CYS A 139 3.33 -6.37 21.94
C CYS A 139 3.13 -7.11 23.25
N THR A 140 4.06 -6.91 24.16
CA THR A 140 3.96 -7.42 25.52
C THR A 140 3.63 -6.26 26.44
N VAL A 141 2.50 -6.34 27.14
CA VAL A 141 2.10 -5.37 28.16
C VAL A 141 2.54 -5.89 29.51
N HIS A 142 3.32 -5.07 30.23
CA HIS A 142 3.78 -5.36 31.58
C HIS A 142 2.91 -4.60 32.58
N SER A 143 1.94 -5.28 33.18
CA SER A 143 1.10 -4.71 34.25
C SER A 143 0.96 -5.73 35.39
N GLY A 144 2.04 -5.90 36.14
CA GLY A 144 2.17 -6.93 37.20
C GLY A 144 2.31 -8.38 36.70
N LYS A 145 1.65 -8.71 35.58
CA LYS A 145 1.84 -9.94 34.81
C LYS A 145 2.24 -9.59 33.38
N GLU A 146 3.04 -10.45 32.77
CA GLU A 146 3.35 -10.37 31.34
C GLU A 146 2.15 -10.86 30.53
N THR A 147 1.54 -9.96 29.76
CA THR A 147 0.44 -10.29 28.84
C THR A 147 0.88 -10.03 27.41
N ARG A 148 0.93 -11.08 26.59
CA ARG A 148 1.20 -10.97 25.17
C ARG A 148 -0.09 -10.62 24.44
N LEU A 149 -0.07 -9.53 23.70
CA LEU A 149 -1.18 -9.01 22.93
C LEU A 149 -0.74 -8.73 21.49
N LYS A 150 -1.70 -8.73 20.59
CA LYS A 150 -1.53 -8.43 19.18
C LYS A 150 -2.29 -7.16 18.84
N ALA A 151 -1.58 -6.18 18.27
CA ALA A 151 -2.16 -4.97 17.74
C ALA A 151 -2.77 -5.27 16.37
N VAL A 152 -4.08 -5.06 16.28
CA VAL A 152 -4.84 -5.19 15.04
C VAL A 152 -5.40 -3.81 14.69
N TYR A 153 -5.07 -3.33 13.50
CA TYR A 153 -5.65 -2.12 12.94
C TYR A 153 -6.92 -2.49 12.17
N ILE A 154 -8.06 -1.96 12.62
CA ILE A 154 -9.38 -2.14 12.01
C ILE A 154 -9.71 -0.86 11.25
N PRO A 155 -9.47 -0.82 9.92
CA PRO A 155 -9.77 0.36 9.13
C PRO A 155 -11.27 0.50 8.89
N THR A 156 -11.70 1.74 8.67
CA THR A 156 -12.94 2.06 7.97
C THR A 156 -12.74 1.81 6.46
N ASN A 157 -13.71 2.14 5.61
CA ASN A 157 -13.51 2.13 4.15
C ASN A 157 -12.47 3.17 3.66
N ASN A 158 -11.84 3.93 4.56
CA ASN A 158 -10.64 4.72 4.33
C ASN A 158 -9.46 4.12 5.11
N LEU A 159 -8.43 3.67 4.38
CA LEU A 159 -7.32 2.85 4.91
C LEU A 159 -6.48 3.54 6.00
N TYR A 160 -6.62 4.85 6.19
CA TYR A 160 -5.90 5.61 7.22
C TYR A 160 -6.76 6.01 8.42
N LEU A 161 -8.07 5.75 8.36
CA LEU A 161 -9.00 6.04 9.44
C LEU A 161 -9.54 4.72 9.98
N GLY A 162 -9.41 4.51 11.28
CA GLY A 162 -9.82 3.26 11.91
C GLY A 162 -9.46 3.21 13.37
N GLU A 163 -9.63 2.03 13.95
CA GLU A 163 -9.34 1.76 15.34
C GLU A 163 -8.13 0.85 15.46
N ILE A 164 -7.37 0.99 16.55
CA ILE A 164 -6.29 0.06 16.89
C ILE A 164 -6.72 -0.65 18.15
N VAL A 165 -6.85 -1.97 18.07
CA VAL A 165 -7.26 -2.81 19.20
C VAL A 165 -6.12 -3.74 19.58
N LEU A 166 -5.97 -3.99 20.89
CA LEU A 166 -5.05 -4.99 21.42
C LEU A 166 -5.84 -6.22 21.81
N LEU A 167 -5.54 -7.35 21.18
CA LEU A 167 -6.29 -8.60 21.33
C LEU A 167 -5.36 -9.74 21.75
N GLY A 168 -5.90 -10.73 22.47
CA GLY A 168 -5.24 -12.01 22.68
C GLY A 168 -5.15 -12.81 21.38
N GLU A 169 -4.24 -13.78 21.31
CA GLU A 169 -4.07 -14.67 20.15
C GLU A 169 -5.38 -15.39 19.80
N GLU A 170 -6.09 -15.83 20.84
CA GLU A 170 -7.35 -16.57 20.78
C GLU A 170 -8.51 -15.77 20.18
N SER A 171 -8.41 -14.43 20.17
CA SER A 171 -9.41 -13.54 19.59
C SER A 171 -9.14 -13.21 18.12
N ILE A 172 -8.10 -13.80 17.51
CA ILE A 172 -7.66 -13.51 16.14
C ILE A 172 -7.83 -14.74 15.26
N THR A 173 -8.61 -14.57 14.19
CA THR A 173 -8.74 -15.58 13.12
C THR A 173 -7.84 -15.18 11.95
N TYR A 174 -6.82 -15.99 11.67
CA TYR A 174 -5.93 -15.76 10.53
C TYR A 174 -6.61 -16.14 9.23
N THR A 175 -6.34 -15.36 8.18
CA THR A 175 -6.84 -15.62 6.83
C THR A 175 -5.68 -15.90 5.87
N ASP A 176 -6.00 -16.59 4.78
CA ASP A 176 -5.11 -16.79 3.63
C ASP A 176 -5.12 -15.61 2.64
N ILE A 177 -5.90 -14.57 2.93
CA ILE A 177 -6.06 -13.38 2.08
C ILE A 177 -4.77 -12.54 2.16
N SER A 178 -4.24 -12.16 0.98
CA SER A 178 -3.07 -11.27 0.92
C SER A 178 -3.40 -9.88 1.46
N ILE A 179 -2.37 -9.12 1.84
CA ILE A 179 -2.56 -7.73 2.28
C ILE A 179 -3.18 -6.89 1.14
N GLU A 180 -2.76 -7.11 -0.12
CA GLU A 180 -3.33 -6.36 -1.25
C GLU A 180 -4.82 -6.66 -1.45
N ASP A 181 -5.21 -7.93 -1.33
CA ASP A 181 -6.62 -8.31 -1.44
C ASP A 181 -7.43 -7.83 -0.24
N GLY A 182 -6.85 -7.84 0.97
CA GLY A 182 -7.44 -7.21 2.15
C GLY A 182 -7.72 -5.72 1.94
N ILE A 183 -6.78 -4.97 1.36
CA ILE A 183 -6.98 -3.55 1.02
C ILE A 183 -8.15 -3.38 0.04
N LYS A 184 -8.26 -4.23 -0.99
CA LYS A 184 -9.39 -4.20 -1.93
C LYS A 184 -10.73 -4.45 -1.22
N ILE A 185 -10.77 -5.39 -0.29
CA ILE A 185 -11.96 -5.69 0.51
C ILE A 185 -12.39 -4.44 1.30
N ILE A 186 -11.47 -3.82 2.02
CA ILE A 186 -11.76 -2.62 2.82
C ILE A 186 -12.23 -1.45 1.95
N LEU A 187 -11.50 -1.12 0.88
CA LEU A 187 -11.80 0.03 0.01
C LEU A 187 -13.09 -0.15 -0.79
N SER A 188 -13.46 -1.40 -1.10
CA SER A 188 -14.73 -1.72 -1.78
C SER A 188 -15.94 -1.77 -0.83
N GLY A 189 -15.75 -1.52 0.47
CA GLY A 189 -16.81 -1.65 1.47
C GLY A 189 -17.27 -3.10 1.66
N GLY A 190 -16.39 -4.08 1.41
CA GLY A 190 -16.68 -5.51 1.56
C GLY A 190 -17.14 -6.22 0.29
N ILE A 191 -17.42 -5.52 -0.81
CA ILE A 191 -17.90 -6.13 -2.06
C ILE A 191 -16.88 -7.11 -2.66
N ALA A 192 -15.59 -6.83 -2.50
CA ALA A 192 -14.52 -7.70 -2.99
C ALA A 192 -14.22 -8.91 -2.09
N ALA A 193 -14.95 -9.09 -0.97
CA ALA A 193 -14.72 -10.22 -0.08
C ALA A 193 -15.15 -11.54 -0.75
N PRO A 194 -14.34 -12.62 -0.65
CA PRO A 194 -14.72 -13.91 -1.19
C PRO A 194 -15.91 -14.49 -0.41
N SER A 195 -16.71 -15.32 -1.08
CA SER A 195 -17.87 -15.98 -0.46
C SER A 195 -17.50 -17.01 0.62
N SER A 196 -16.26 -17.48 0.62
CA SER A 196 -15.70 -18.37 1.62
C SER A 196 -14.30 -17.87 2.00
N ILE A 197 -14.05 -17.73 3.30
CA ILE A 197 -12.75 -17.34 3.85
C ILE A 197 -12.21 -18.54 4.60
N VAL A 198 -11.01 -19.00 4.22
CA VAL A 198 -10.37 -20.13 4.88
C VAL A 198 -9.62 -19.61 6.10
N ALA A 199 -10.07 -20.02 7.29
CA ALA A 199 -9.33 -19.76 8.50
C ALA A 199 -8.04 -20.61 8.50
N THR A 200 -6.90 -19.96 8.65
CA THR A 200 -5.62 -20.65 8.85
C THR A 200 -5.36 -20.80 10.35
N GLN A 201 -4.87 -21.98 10.78
CA GLN A 201 -4.38 -22.11 12.15
C GLN A 201 -3.10 -21.29 12.29
N GLY A 202 -3.00 -20.49 13.36
CA GLY A 202 -1.95 -19.50 13.57
C GLY A 202 -0.54 -20.01 13.30
N GLU A 203 0.32 -19.09 12.83
CA GLU A 203 1.73 -19.25 12.41
C GLU A 203 2.27 -20.69 12.55
N THR A 204 2.28 -21.42 11.43
CA THR A 204 3.27 -22.47 11.29
C THR A 204 4.64 -21.80 11.37
N ARG A 205 5.40 -22.18 12.41
CA ARG A 205 6.77 -21.75 12.74
C ARG A 205 7.67 -21.49 11.54
#